data_AF-A0A1H9R374-F1
#
_entry.id   AF-A0A1H9R374-F1
#
_cell.length_a   1.000
_cell.length_b   1.000
_cell.length_c   1.000
_cell.angle_alpha   90.00
_cell.angle_beta   90.00
_cell.angle_gamma   90.00
#
_symmetry.space_group_name_H-M   'P 1'
#
loop_
_entity.id
_entity.type
_entity.pdbx_description
1 polymer ?
#
loop_
_entity_poly.entity_id
_entity_poly.type
_entity_poly.pdbx_seq_one_letter_code
_entity_poly.pdbx_strand_id
1 'polypeptide(L)'
;MGGGVGRGLDFGNTWGSGRLPIDTGEPDTIPEADWHIGRSLGAAAMNYDIKDPRTGKTYRFVEGTTISHVEVFAGKGTRNKLRPKVAAGLSERYGGRPRDWKHVKGLGTIEAGGRFRTAEVHWFEERGAGRVEFKVKRWLD
;
A
#
# COMPACT_ATOMS: atom_id res chain seq x y z
N MET A 1 -43.53 28.80 29.92
CA MET A 1 -42.13 29.15 30.23
C MET A 1 -41.24 28.09 29.59
N GLY A 2 -40.33 28.52 28.69
CA GLY A 2 -39.28 27.72 28.03
C GLY A 2 -39.78 26.65 27.06
N GLY A 3 -39.36 26.52 25.82
CA GLY A 3 -38.23 27.03 25.03
C GLY A 3 -38.09 25.98 23.92
N GLY A 4 -38.23 26.32 22.65
CA GLY A 4 -37.08 26.66 21.83
C GLY A 4 -37.02 25.70 20.64
N VAL A 5 -36.97 26.27 19.45
CA VAL A 5 -37.16 25.66 18.13
C VAL A 5 -35.83 25.06 17.65
N GLY A 6 -35.86 23.88 17.00
CA GLY A 6 -34.72 23.33 16.27
C GLY A 6 -35.19 22.52 15.08
N ARG A 7 -35.27 23.15 13.90
CA ARG A 7 -35.38 22.47 12.60
C ARG A 7 -34.10 21.69 12.33
N GLY A 8 -34.20 20.51 11.72
CA GLY A 8 -33.02 19.78 11.27
C GLY A 8 -33.33 18.54 10.45
N LEU A 9 -33.81 18.76 9.22
CA LEU A 9 -33.58 17.96 8.00
C LEU A 9 -34.00 16.48 8.01
N ASP A 10 -35.19 16.28 7.46
CA ASP A 10 -35.62 15.06 6.78
C ASP A 10 -34.71 14.80 5.56
N PHE A 11 -33.99 13.69 5.60
CA PHE A 11 -33.49 13.00 4.41
C PHE A 11 -33.97 11.55 4.48
N GLY A 12 -35.15 11.30 3.92
CA GLY A 12 -35.27 10.37 2.80
C GLY A 12 -35.18 8.88 3.14
N ASN A 13 -36.33 8.24 3.03
CA ASN A 13 -36.54 6.80 3.02
C ASN A 13 -35.60 6.00 2.08
N THR A 14 -35.51 4.70 2.43
CA THR A 14 -34.92 3.56 1.71
C THR A 14 -33.39 3.49 1.88
N TRP A 15 -32.81 2.47 2.52
CA TRP A 15 -32.87 1.05 2.17
C TRP A 15 -32.74 0.12 3.39
N GLY A 16 -33.59 -0.90 3.42
CA GLY A 16 -33.24 -2.26 3.88
C GLY A 16 -32.88 -2.44 5.35
N SER A 17 -33.89 -2.70 6.18
CA SER A 17 -33.77 -3.51 7.39
C SER A 17 -33.40 -4.97 7.03
N GLY A 18 -32.22 -5.17 6.47
CA GLY A 18 -31.61 -6.48 6.26
C GLY A 18 -30.58 -6.70 7.34
N ARG A 19 -30.82 -7.67 8.21
CA ARG A 19 -29.88 -8.20 9.20
C ARG A 19 -28.45 -8.21 8.62
N LEU A 20 -27.61 -7.24 9.01
CA LEU A 20 -26.19 -7.28 8.70
C LEU A 20 -25.65 -8.58 9.30
N PRO A 21 -25.00 -9.47 8.52
CA PRO A 21 -24.15 -10.46 9.15
C PRO A 21 -23.10 -9.67 9.93
N ILE A 22 -22.94 -9.98 11.21
CA ILE A 22 -21.86 -9.48 12.05
C ILE A 22 -20.54 -10.07 11.55
N ASP A 23 -20.08 -9.66 10.37
CA ASP A 23 -18.72 -9.91 9.92
C ASP A 23 -17.84 -8.84 10.56
N THR A 24 -17.38 -9.11 11.78
CA THR A 24 -16.25 -8.40 12.43
C THR A 24 -14.92 -8.76 11.76
N GLY A 25 -14.92 -9.13 10.48
CA GLY A 25 -13.76 -9.61 9.74
C GLY A 25 -13.13 -8.48 8.95
N GLU A 26 -11.91 -8.11 9.31
CA GLU A 26 -11.03 -7.34 8.43
C GLU A 26 -10.99 -7.96 7.02
N PRO A 27 -10.87 -7.15 5.95
CA PRO A 27 -10.82 -7.65 4.58
C PRO A 27 -9.53 -8.43 4.32
N ASP A 28 -9.55 -9.30 3.30
CA ASP A 28 -8.36 -10.07 2.89
C ASP A 28 -7.30 -9.15 2.27
N THR A 29 -7.71 -8.13 1.51
CA THR A 29 -6.85 -7.07 0.97
C THR A 29 -7.49 -5.70 1.15
N ILE A 30 -6.67 -4.65 1.23
CA ILE A 30 -7.12 -3.25 1.26
C ILE A 30 -6.53 -2.53 0.04
N PRO A 31 -7.34 -1.97 -0.87
CA PRO A 31 -6.84 -1.13 -1.95
C PRO A 31 -6.34 0.21 -1.38
N GLU A 32 -5.21 0.68 -1.90
CA GLU A 32 -4.68 2.00 -1.59
C GLU A 32 -4.54 2.85 -2.86
N ALA A 33 -4.30 4.15 -2.67
CA ALA A 33 -4.17 5.07 -3.77
C ALA A 33 -2.91 4.79 -4.59
N ASP A 34 -3.08 4.82 -5.91
CA ASP A 34 -1.99 4.89 -6.87
C ASP A 34 -1.13 6.12 -6.61
N TRP A 35 0.16 6.04 -6.93
CA TRP A 35 1.10 7.13 -6.66
C TRP A 35 2.17 7.25 -7.74
N HIS A 36 2.62 8.48 -7.95
CA HIS A 36 3.55 8.82 -9.03
C HIS A 36 5.01 8.72 -8.60
N ILE A 37 5.84 8.16 -9.47
CA ILE A 37 7.30 8.28 -9.41
C ILE A 37 7.65 9.64 -10.00
N GLY A 38 8.21 10.53 -9.19
CA GLY A 38 8.58 11.88 -9.62
C GLY A 38 9.54 11.86 -10.83
N ARG A 39 9.44 12.88 -11.69
CA ARG A 39 10.45 13.19 -12.70
C ARG A 39 11.41 14.19 -12.07
N SER A 40 12.62 13.79 -11.69
CA SER A 40 13.57 14.75 -11.15
C SER A 40 15.01 14.25 -11.29
N LEU A 41 15.87 15.12 -11.84
CA LEU A 41 17.31 14.88 -12.00
C LEU A 41 18.13 15.28 -10.75
N GLY A 42 17.45 15.67 -9.66
CA GLY A 42 18.09 16.12 -8.41
C GLY A 42 17.97 15.08 -7.29
N ALA A 43 18.79 15.21 -6.26
CA ALA A 43 18.80 14.33 -5.07
C ALA A 43 17.45 14.22 -4.33
N ALA A 44 16.45 15.05 -4.68
CA ALA A 44 15.10 15.05 -4.12
C ALA A 44 14.13 14.08 -4.84
N ALA A 45 14.52 13.49 -5.97
CA ALA A 45 13.70 12.50 -6.67
C ALA A 45 13.63 11.21 -5.85
N MET A 46 12.50 10.95 -5.17
CA MET A 46 12.32 9.69 -4.45
C MET A 46 12.08 8.55 -5.45
N ASN A 47 13.13 7.81 -5.77
CA ASN A 47 13.08 6.52 -6.45
C ASN A 47 13.59 5.43 -5.50
N TYR A 48 13.18 4.19 -5.75
CA TYR A 48 13.43 3.07 -4.86
C TYR A 48 14.25 2.00 -5.57
N ASP A 49 15.19 1.40 -4.84
CA ASP A 49 15.92 0.23 -5.31
C ASP A 49 15.02 -1.01 -5.18
N ILE A 50 14.79 -1.69 -6.30
CA ILE A 50 13.92 -2.85 -6.43
C ILE A 50 14.78 -4.08 -6.67
N LYS A 51 14.80 -5.00 -5.72
CA LYS A 51 15.58 -6.24 -5.86
C LYS A 51 14.79 -7.32 -6.60
N ASP A 52 15.37 -7.90 -7.63
CA ASP A 52 14.84 -9.12 -8.24
C ASP A 52 15.48 -10.34 -7.56
N PRO A 53 14.73 -11.10 -6.75
CA PRO A 53 15.26 -12.25 -6.04
C PRO A 53 15.65 -13.41 -6.99
N ARG A 54 15.12 -13.46 -8.22
CA ARG A 54 15.44 -14.52 -9.19
C ARG A 54 16.79 -14.33 -9.83
N THR A 55 17.14 -13.08 -10.13
CA THR A 55 18.39 -12.74 -10.84
C THR A 55 19.44 -12.13 -9.92
N GLY A 56 19.05 -11.68 -8.72
CA GLY A 56 19.91 -10.95 -7.78
C GLY A 56 20.18 -9.49 -8.18
N LYS A 57 19.64 -9.04 -9.33
CA LYS A 57 19.84 -7.67 -9.83
C LYS A 57 18.97 -6.68 -9.07
N THR A 58 19.43 -5.44 -9.04
CA THR A 58 18.67 -4.30 -8.52
C THR A 58 18.27 -3.40 -9.68
N TYR A 59 17.02 -2.96 -9.68
CA TYR A 59 16.44 -2.06 -10.68
C TYR A 59 15.83 -0.84 -9.99
N ARG A 60 15.36 0.12 -10.79
CA ARG A 60 14.60 1.29 -10.34
C ARG A 60 13.33 1.44 -11.15
N PHE A 61 12.35 2.13 -10.59
CA PHE A 61 11.17 2.50 -11.36
C PHE A 61 11.53 3.53 -12.42
N VAL A 62 10.85 3.49 -13.56
CA VAL A 62 10.96 4.52 -14.60
C VAL A 62 10.36 5.82 -14.06
N GLU A 63 11.14 6.90 -14.11
CA GLU A 63 10.70 8.20 -13.64
C GLU A 63 9.49 8.71 -14.43
N GLY A 64 8.56 9.36 -13.73
CA GLY A 64 7.33 9.87 -14.34
C GLY A 64 6.29 8.80 -14.67
N THR A 65 6.49 7.56 -14.22
CA THR A 65 5.47 6.51 -14.25
C THR A 65 4.68 6.47 -12.93
N THR A 66 3.60 5.69 -12.92
CA THR A 66 2.72 5.54 -11.77
C THR A 66 2.81 4.11 -11.26
N ILE A 67 2.86 3.94 -9.95
CA ILE A 67 2.60 2.65 -9.32
C ILE A 67 1.10 2.52 -9.15
N SER A 68 0.51 1.52 -9.81
CA SER A 68 -0.93 1.31 -9.85
C SER A 68 -1.36 0.00 -9.21
N HIS A 69 -2.66 -0.16 -8.98
CA HIS A 69 -3.25 -1.36 -8.36
C HIS A 69 -2.59 -1.67 -7.02
N VAL A 70 -2.40 -0.63 -6.21
CA VAL A 70 -1.75 -0.75 -4.91
C VAL A 70 -2.70 -1.45 -3.95
N GLU A 71 -2.26 -2.56 -3.36
CA GLU A 71 -3.06 -3.35 -2.44
C GLU A 71 -2.21 -3.83 -1.26
N VAL A 72 -2.71 -3.58 -0.05
CA VAL A 72 -2.20 -4.20 1.18
C VAL A 72 -2.79 -5.59 1.27
N PHE A 73 -1.96 -6.63 1.38
CA PHE A 73 -2.42 -8.01 1.49
C PHE A 73 -2.00 -8.70 2.79
N ALA A 74 -1.16 -8.04 3.59
CA ALA A 74 -0.88 -8.47 4.96
C ALA A 74 -0.46 -7.29 5.85
N GLY A 75 -0.76 -7.38 7.15
CA GLY A 75 -0.38 -6.39 8.14
C GLY A 75 -1.56 -5.62 8.73
N LYS A 76 -1.39 -4.32 8.94
CA LYS A 76 -2.41 -3.48 9.56
C LYS A 76 -3.68 -3.41 8.70
N GLY A 77 -4.83 -3.65 9.31
CA GLY A 77 -6.15 -3.53 8.69
C GLY A 77 -6.59 -4.73 7.85
N THR A 78 -5.69 -5.66 7.52
CA THR A 78 -6.03 -6.89 6.81
C THR A 78 -6.22 -8.06 7.78
N ARG A 79 -7.07 -9.02 7.39
CA ARG A 79 -7.26 -10.28 8.13
C ARG A 79 -5.94 -11.04 8.31
N ASN A 80 -5.14 -11.08 7.25
CA ASN A 80 -3.83 -11.70 7.28
C ASN A 80 -2.83 -10.76 7.96
N LYS A 81 -2.31 -11.17 9.13
CA LYS A 81 -1.33 -10.35 9.87
C LYS A 81 0.09 -10.60 9.37
N LEU A 82 0.91 -9.56 9.43
CA LEU A 82 2.34 -9.69 9.15
C LEU A 82 2.99 -10.57 10.22
N ARG A 83 3.90 -11.48 9.80
CA ARG A 83 4.60 -12.36 10.75
C ARG A 83 5.33 -11.52 11.81
N PRO A 84 5.17 -11.80 13.11
CA PRO A 84 5.75 -10.97 14.18
C PRO A 84 7.27 -10.76 14.04
N LYS A 85 8.01 -11.80 13.64
CA LYS A 85 9.46 -11.72 13.40
C LYS A 85 9.83 -10.75 12.28
N VAL A 86 9.03 -10.70 11.22
CA VAL A 86 9.25 -9.79 10.08
C VAL A 86 8.95 -8.36 10.50
N ALA A 87 7.80 -8.13 11.15
CA ALA A 87 7.41 -6.84 11.67
C ALA A 87 8.43 -6.26 12.66
N ALA A 88 8.92 -7.09 13.60
CA ALA A 88 9.96 -6.69 14.55
C ALA A 88 11.26 -6.31 13.84
N GLY A 89 11.73 -7.14 12.89
CA GLY A 89 12.95 -6.86 12.13
C GLY A 89 12.85 -5.68 11.17
N LEU A 90 11.64 -5.29 10.75
CA LEU A 90 11.41 -4.05 10.00
C LEU A 90 11.46 -2.83 10.94
N SER A 91 10.79 -2.92 12.08
CA SER A 91 10.81 -1.88 13.10
C SER A 91 12.21 -1.59 13.67
N GLU A 92 13.02 -2.62 13.86
CA GLU A 92 14.40 -2.48 14.33
C GLU A 92 15.29 -1.77 13.28
N ARG A 93 15.10 -2.08 11.99
CA ARG A 93 15.94 -1.54 10.91
C ARG A 93 15.52 -0.15 10.43
N TYR A 94 14.22 0.12 10.39
CA TYR A 94 13.64 1.31 9.75
C TYR A 94 12.82 2.17 10.71
N GLY A 95 12.65 1.77 11.97
CA GLY A 95 11.78 2.45 12.93
C GLY A 95 10.30 2.11 12.74
N GLY A 96 9.41 2.87 13.39
CA GLY A 96 7.97 2.60 13.37
C GLY A 96 7.56 1.42 14.26
N ARG A 97 6.25 1.19 14.39
CA ARG A 97 5.71 0.17 15.31
C ARG A 97 5.47 -1.16 14.57
N PRO A 98 5.83 -2.33 15.15
CA PRO A 98 5.66 -3.63 14.48
C PRO A 98 4.25 -3.88 13.95
N ARG A 99 3.23 -3.49 14.72
CA ARG A 99 1.81 -3.65 14.38
C ARG A 99 1.32 -2.77 13.23
N ASP A 100 2.05 -1.70 12.92
CA ASP A 100 1.65 -0.69 11.94
C ASP A 100 2.24 -0.96 10.55
N TRP A 101 3.16 -1.92 10.44
CA TRP A 101 3.73 -2.38 9.17
C TRP A 101 2.70 -3.08 8.30
N LYS A 102 2.78 -2.79 7.00
CA LYS A 102 1.97 -3.36 5.93
C LYS A 102 2.87 -4.01 4.88
N HIS A 103 2.44 -5.14 4.33
CA HIS A 103 3.02 -5.76 3.15
C HIS A 103 2.10 -5.46 1.99
N VAL A 104 2.65 -4.74 1.01
CA VAL A 104 1.90 -4.10 -0.06
C VAL A 104 2.44 -4.61 -1.39
N LYS A 105 1.54 -4.76 -2.36
CA LYS A 105 1.85 -5.07 -3.74
C LYS A 105 1.30 -3.99 -4.66
N GLY A 106 1.85 -3.88 -5.85
CA GLY A 106 1.38 -2.99 -6.89
C GLY A 106 2.09 -3.26 -8.20
N LEU A 107 1.65 -2.60 -9.26
CA LEU A 107 2.24 -2.69 -10.60
C LEU A 107 3.11 -1.48 -10.84
N GLY A 108 4.36 -1.72 -11.23
CA GLY A 108 5.31 -0.65 -11.54
C GLY A 108 6.00 -0.88 -12.88
N THR A 109 6.40 0.21 -13.52
CA THR A 109 7.24 0.16 -14.72
C THR A 109 8.70 0.26 -14.32
N ILE A 110 9.51 -0.72 -14.71
CA ILE A 110 10.92 -0.86 -14.35
C ILE A 110 11.77 -0.85 -15.61
N GLU A 111 12.88 -0.11 -15.59
CA GLU A 111 13.89 -0.21 -16.64
C GLU A 111 14.84 -1.39 -16.35
N ALA A 112 14.82 -2.39 -17.22
CA ALA A 112 15.68 -3.57 -17.11
C ALA A 112 16.41 -3.82 -18.43
N GLY A 113 17.71 -3.54 -18.45
CA GLY A 113 18.56 -3.78 -19.63
C GLY A 113 18.17 -2.92 -20.85
N GLY A 114 17.84 -1.65 -20.63
CA GLY A 114 17.44 -0.72 -21.70
C GLY A 114 16.02 -0.92 -22.24
N ARG A 115 15.20 -1.74 -21.56
CA ARG A 115 13.79 -1.95 -21.89
C ARG A 115 12.92 -1.59 -20.70
N PHE A 116 11.77 -0.97 -20.98
CA PHE A 116 10.74 -0.72 -19.98
C PHE A 116 9.83 -1.94 -19.89
N ARG A 117 9.71 -2.51 -18.69
CA ARG A 117 8.91 -3.71 -18.42
C ARG A 117 8.00 -3.46 -17.23
N THR A 118 6.76 -3.93 -17.32
CA THR A 118 5.82 -3.88 -16.20
C THR A 118 6.05 -5.08 -15.28
N ALA A 119 6.06 -4.85 -13.98
CA ALA A 119 6.23 -5.90 -12.99
C ALA A 119 5.26 -5.71 -11.81
N GLU A 120 4.80 -6.82 -11.26
CA GLU A 120 4.24 -6.83 -9.91
C GLU A 120 5.40 -6.72 -8.91
N VAL A 121 5.37 -5.67 -8.10
CA VAL A 121 6.36 -5.36 -7.07
C VAL A 121 5.73 -5.42 -5.70
N HIS A 122 6.46 -5.98 -4.73
CA HIS A 122 6.05 -6.07 -3.33
C HIS A 122 6.99 -5.22 -2.48
N TRP A 123 6.48 -4.52 -1.47
CA TRP A 123 7.27 -3.75 -0.52
C TRP A 123 6.64 -3.75 0.88
N PHE A 124 7.40 -3.28 1.86
CA PHE A 124 6.87 -3.01 3.19
C PHE A 124 6.72 -1.51 3.40
N GLU A 125 5.66 -1.11 4.10
CA GLU A 125 5.51 0.28 4.48
C GLU A 125 4.91 0.46 5.86
N GLU A 126 5.26 1.57 6.48
CA GLU A 126 4.72 2.06 7.74
C GLU A 126 4.65 3.59 7.65
N ARG A 127 3.66 4.20 8.31
CA ARG A 127 3.36 5.64 8.16
C ARG A 127 4.53 6.54 8.55
N GLY A 128 5.31 6.16 9.57
CA GLY A 128 6.47 6.91 10.04
C GLY A 128 7.78 6.53 9.35
N ALA A 129 7.96 5.25 9.00
CA ALA A 129 9.19 4.76 8.36
C ALA A 129 9.21 4.93 6.83
N GLY A 130 8.05 5.09 6.18
CA GLY A 130 7.93 5.14 4.72
C GLY A 130 7.93 3.75 4.07
N ARG A 131 8.29 3.70 2.78
CA ARG A 131 8.28 2.48 1.95
C ARG A 131 9.69 1.92 1.81
N VAL A 132 9.85 0.62 2.03
CA VAL A 132 11.16 -0.04 2.09
C VAL A 132 11.12 -1.44 1.47
N GLU A 133 12.31 -1.98 1.14
CA GLU A 133 12.50 -3.38 0.73
C GLU A 133 11.69 -3.82 -0.50
N PHE A 134 11.65 -2.96 -1.53
CA PHE A 134 10.99 -3.26 -2.80
C PHE A 134 11.59 -4.48 -3.48
N LYS A 135 10.72 -5.39 -3.95
CA LYS A 135 11.12 -6.63 -4.62
C LYS A 135 10.23 -6.91 -5.83
N VAL A 136 10.84 -7.36 -6.92
CA VAL A 136 10.10 -7.89 -8.07
C VAL A 136 9.52 -9.24 -7.67
N LYS A 137 8.18 -9.36 -7.73
CA LYS A 137 7.50 -10.64 -7.52
C LYS A 137 7.34 -11.40 -8.82
N ARG A 138 6.90 -10.71 -9.87
CA ARG A 138 6.65 -11.26 -11.19
C ARG A 138 6.78 -10.18 -12.26
N TRP A 139 7.39 -10.53 -13.37
CA TRP A 139 7.37 -9.75 -14.60
C TRP A 139 6.05 -10.02 -15.37
N LEU A 140 5.41 -8.98 -15.89
CA LEU A 140 4.08 -9.04 -16.53
C LEU A 140 4.11 -8.84 -18.05
N ASP A 141 5.29 -8.67 -18.63
CA ASP A 141 5.51 -8.71 -20.07
C ASP A 141 5.24 -10.09 -20.70
#